data_AF-A0A944DS07-F1
#
_entry.id   AF-A0A944DS07-F1
#
_cell.length_a   1.000
_cell.length_b   1.000
_cell.length_c   1.000
_cell.angle_alpha   90.00
_cell.angle_beta   90.00
_cell.angle_gamma   90.00
#
_symmetry.space_group_name_H-M   'P 1'
#
loop_
_entity.id
_entity.type
_entity.pdbx_description
1 polymer ?
#
loop_
_entity_poly.entity_id
_entity_poly.type
_entity_poly.pdbx_seq_one_letter_code
_entity_poly.pdbx_strand_id
1 'polypeptide(L)'
;MSRIRRPFVVAAAALTACTAAALTLGSTGSATATEGARPAAAQAVHAPSLKGSAKLERLPGDNVHFAFDARGFADAAHGTFYVSHHFGDTWGGYFKGRIDCLLTGGPVAVATGIVTESHFKDAPGLPQIGDLKGKRFGFTVLDKGKKDRLGYSWAMDGLPKNSVPKCLGSAPFETLETGDFTVQHWMPPRTASAGRPTP
;
A
#
# COMPACT_ATOMS: atom_id res chain seq x y z
N MET A 1 34.41 14.41 25.09
CA MET A 1 34.59 15.67 24.32
C MET A 1 35.51 15.39 23.15
N SER A 2 35.01 15.38 21.91
CA SER A 2 35.81 15.74 20.73
C SER A 2 34.85 16.06 19.59
N ARG A 3 34.76 17.36 19.28
CA ARG A 3 33.97 17.90 18.17
C ARG A 3 34.88 17.94 16.95
N ILE A 4 34.46 17.40 15.83
CA ILE A 4 35.05 17.72 14.53
C ILE A 4 33.94 18.27 13.63
N ARG A 5 33.90 19.59 13.54
CA ARG A 5 33.27 20.35 12.46
C ARG A 5 34.32 20.58 11.40
N ARG A 6 33.95 20.54 10.11
CA ARG A 6 34.55 21.32 9.01
C ARG A 6 33.69 21.20 7.74
N PRO A 7 33.78 22.14 6.79
CA PRO A 7 32.63 22.92 6.34
C PRO A 7 32.29 22.73 4.85
N PHE A 8 31.16 23.34 4.49
CA PHE A 8 30.65 23.58 3.14
C PHE A 8 31.69 24.07 2.12
N VAL A 9 31.59 23.55 0.90
CA VAL A 9 31.98 24.28 -0.32
C VAL A 9 30.86 24.11 -1.35
N VAL A 10 30.23 25.23 -1.68
CA VAL A 10 29.40 25.43 -2.87
C VAL A 10 30.32 25.92 -3.98
N ALA A 11 30.20 25.37 -5.18
CA ALA A 11 30.70 26.02 -6.39
C ALA A 11 29.83 25.62 -7.59
N ALA A 12 29.09 26.59 -8.11
CA ALA A 12 28.42 26.56 -9.40
C ALA A 12 29.34 27.17 -10.46
N ALA A 13 29.40 26.57 -11.64
CA ALA A 13 29.87 27.14 -12.91
C ALA A 13 29.65 26.08 -14.01
N ALA A 14 29.42 26.37 -15.28
CA ALA A 14 28.92 27.52 -16.03
C ALA A 14 28.61 26.96 -17.44
N LEU A 15 27.69 27.59 -18.17
CA LEU A 15 27.34 27.21 -19.53
C LEU A 15 28.55 27.25 -20.48
N THR A 16 28.59 26.33 -21.43
CA THR A 16 29.33 26.49 -22.70
C THR A 16 28.43 26.05 -23.85
N ALA A 17 28.15 26.99 -24.75
CA ALA A 17 27.53 26.80 -26.04
C ALA A 17 28.61 26.85 -27.15
N CYS A 18 28.19 26.56 -28.40
CA CYS A 18 28.93 26.56 -29.68
C CYS A 18 29.50 25.17 -30.06
N THR A 19 29.39 24.65 -31.30
CA THR A 19 28.98 25.20 -32.61
C THR A 19 28.90 24.08 -33.66
N ALA A 20 28.10 24.34 -34.71
CA ALA A 20 28.32 24.01 -36.12
C ALA A 20 28.08 22.60 -36.69
N ALA A 21 27.46 22.65 -37.87
CA ALA A 21 26.92 21.61 -38.71
C ALA A 21 27.98 20.81 -39.50
N ALA A 22 27.62 19.58 -39.85
CA ALA A 22 28.12 18.90 -41.05
C ALA A 22 26.96 18.18 -41.74
N LEU A 23 26.56 18.70 -42.91
CA LEU A 23 25.72 18.02 -43.88
C LEU A 23 26.55 16.91 -44.53
N THR A 24 26.07 15.67 -44.49
CA THR A 24 26.55 14.60 -45.37
C THR A 24 25.37 14.10 -46.21
N LEU A 25 25.41 14.40 -47.50
CA LEU A 25 24.64 13.72 -48.54
C LEU A 25 25.30 12.36 -48.79
N GLY A 26 24.52 11.29 -48.86
CA GLY A 26 24.99 10.05 -49.49
C GLY A 26 24.15 8.81 -49.23
N SER A 27 23.77 8.16 -50.33
CA SER A 27 23.26 6.79 -50.49
C SER A 27 21.76 6.54 -50.26
N THR A 28 21.03 6.50 -51.38
CA THR A 28 19.76 5.78 -51.54
C THR A 28 20.02 4.27 -51.41
N GLY A 29 19.85 3.75 -50.19
CA GLY A 29 19.68 2.33 -49.94
C GLY A 29 18.19 2.04 -49.75
N SER A 30 17.60 1.21 -50.60
CA SER A 30 16.25 0.70 -50.43
C SER A 30 16.21 -0.19 -49.19
N ALA A 31 15.94 0.40 -48.02
CA ALA A 31 15.68 -0.33 -46.79
C ALA A 31 14.27 -0.90 -46.88
N THR A 32 14.18 -2.20 -47.21
CA THR A 32 13.02 -3.01 -46.91
C THR A 32 12.69 -2.82 -45.43
N ALA A 33 11.57 -2.15 -45.14
CA ALA A 33 11.02 -2.07 -43.80
C ALA A 33 10.66 -3.49 -43.36
N THR A 34 11.61 -4.19 -42.75
CA THR A 34 11.27 -5.21 -41.78
C THR A 34 10.64 -4.43 -40.65
N GLU A 35 9.33 -4.59 -40.52
CA GLU A 35 8.53 -4.17 -39.38
C GLU A 35 9.08 -4.92 -38.16
N GLY A 36 10.24 -4.46 -37.68
CA GLY A 36 10.80 -4.85 -36.42
C GLY A 36 9.77 -4.43 -35.41
N ALA A 37 9.02 -5.41 -34.90
CA ALA A 37 8.14 -5.25 -33.77
C ALA A 37 8.87 -4.36 -32.77
N ARG A 38 8.43 -3.11 -32.65
CA ARG A 38 8.79 -2.27 -31.51
C ARG A 38 8.56 -3.19 -30.31
N PRO A 39 9.54 -3.39 -29.40
CA PRO A 39 9.24 -4.07 -28.17
C PRO A 39 8.06 -3.30 -27.60
N ALA A 40 6.90 -3.97 -27.52
CA ALA A 40 5.73 -3.40 -26.87
C ALA A 40 6.27 -2.83 -25.57
N ALA A 41 6.20 -1.50 -25.42
CA ALA A 41 6.73 -0.78 -24.27
C ALA A 41 6.42 -1.65 -23.06
N ALA A 42 7.47 -2.23 -22.45
CA ALA A 42 7.36 -3.33 -21.50
C ALA A 42 6.17 -3.00 -20.61
N GLN A 43 5.05 -3.71 -20.80
CA GLN A 43 3.78 -3.36 -20.16
C GLN A 43 4.15 -3.19 -18.70
N ALA A 44 4.07 -1.96 -18.19
CA ALA A 44 4.38 -1.69 -16.80
C ALA A 44 3.47 -2.66 -16.04
N VAL A 45 4.06 -3.70 -15.44
CA VAL A 45 3.26 -4.74 -14.81
C VAL A 45 2.57 -4.01 -13.67
N HIS A 46 1.29 -3.68 -13.88
CA HIS A 46 0.50 -2.96 -12.91
C HIS A 46 0.32 -3.92 -11.74
N ALA A 47 1.18 -3.82 -10.73
CA ALA A 47 1.02 -4.60 -9.51
C ALA A 47 -0.30 -4.19 -8.82
N PRO A 48 -0.92 -5.09 -8.04
CA PRO A 48 -2.08 -4.69 -7.27
C PRO A 48 -1.68 -3.62 -6.26
N SER A 49 -2.63 -2.73 -5.95
CA SER A 49 -2.43 -1.69 -4.94
C SER A 49 -3.71 -1.39 -4.19
N LEU A 50 -3.53 -0.93 -2.96
CA LEU A 50 -4.57 -0.34 -2.12
C LEU A 50 -4.02 0.98 -1.58
N LYS A 51 -4.72 2.09 -1.85
CA LYS A 51 -4.36 3.40 -1.33
C LYS A 51 -5.60 4.13 -0.83
N GLY A 52 -5.45 5.00 0.15
CA GLY A 52 -6.49 5.92 0.60
C GLY A 52 -6.69 5.87 2.11
N SER A 53 -7.72 6.55 2.57
CA SER A 53 -8.05 6.73 3.97
C SER A 53 -9.56 6.72 4.19
N ALA A 54 -9.96 6.46 5.41
CA ALA A 54 -11.36 6.50 5.79
C ALA A 54 -11.55 6.90 7.25
N LYS A 55 -12.73 7.46 7.51
CA LYS A 55 -13.31 7.62 8.84
C LYS A 55 -14.52 6.70 8.95
N LEU A 56 -14.56 5.87 10.00
CA LEU A 56 -15.71 5.01 10.24
C LEU A 56 -16.93 5.84 10.66
N GLU A 57 -18.12 5.39 10.27
CA GLU A 57 -19.37 5.93 10.79
C GLU A 57 -19.59 5.41 12.23
N ARG A 58 -19.61 6.33 13.19
CA ARG A 58 -19.66 6.03 14.63
C ARG A 58 -20.52 7.05 15.38
N LEU A 59 -20.76 6.77 16.66
CA LEU A 59 -21.43 7.71 17.56
C LEU A 59 -20.57 8.96 17.78
N PRO A 60 -21.17 10.12 18.10
CA PRO A 60 -20.42 11.33 18.42
C PRO A 60 -19.36 11.09 19.51
N GLY A 61 -18.13 11.53 19.25
CA GLY A 61 -16.99 11.36 20.14
C GLY A 61 -16.16 10.10 19.89
N ASP A 62 -16.69 9.10 19.17
CA ASP A 62 -15.97 7.89 18.76
C ASP A 62 -15.37 8.09 17.35
N ASN A 63 -14.07 8.39 17.31
CA ASN A 63 -13.36 8.75 16.09
C ASN A 63 -12.38 7.65 15.70
N VAL A 64 -12.69 6.91 14.63
CA VAL A 64 -11.85 5.83 14.11
C VAL A 64 -11.41 6.15 12.69
N HIS A 65 -10.10 6.17 12.45
CA HIS A 65 -9.52 6.41 11.15
C HIS A 65 -8.61 5.28 10.70
N PHE A 66 -8.60 5.05 9.39
CA PHE A 66 -7.72 4.10 8.73
C PHE A 66 -7.04 4.77 7.54
N ALA A 67 -5.80 4.40 7.27
CA ALA A 67 -5.10 4.77 6.04
C ALA A 67 -4.22 3.62 5.56
N PHE A 68 -4.15 3.46 4.24
CA PHE A 68 -3.35 2.45 3.57
C PHE A 68 -2.57 3.07 2.41
N ASP A 69 -1.33 2.60 2.25
CA ASP A 69 -0.55 2.77 1.04
C ASP A 69 0.20 1.45 0.81
N ALA A 70 -0.36 0.59 -0.01
CA ALA A 70 0.08 -0.78 -0.22
C ALA A 70 0.18 -1.09 -1.71
N ARG A 71 1.23 -1.82 -2.09
CA ARG A 71 1.40 -2.32 -3.47
C ARG A 71 2.17 -3.63 -3.50
N GLY A 72 2.07 -4.33 -4.63
CA GLY A 72 2.69 -5.65 -4.82
C GLY A 72 1.67 -6.76 -4.64
N PHE A 73 2.10 -7.99 -4.88
CA PHE A 73 1.21 -9.15 -4.95
C PHE A 73 1.61 -10.21 -3.93
N ALA A 74 0.62 -10.78 -3.25
CA ALA A 74 0.79 -11.79 -2.22
C ALA A 74 1.84 -11.35 -1.18
N ASP A 75 2.75 -12.23 -0.79
CA ASP A 75 3.77 -12.00 0.23
C ASP A 75 4.92 -11.08 -0.20
N ALA A 76 5.01 -10.71 -1.48
CA ALA A 76 5.92 -9.71 -2.01
C ALA A 76 5.37 -8.27 -1.89
N ALA A 77 4.15 -8.12 -1.36
CA ALA A 77 3.56 -6.81 -1.11
C ALA A 77 4.32 -6.04 -0.01
N HIS A 78 4.32 -4.73 -0.14
CA HIS A 78 4.94 -3.80 0.79
C HIS A 78 4.13 -2.50 0.86
N GLY A 79 4.50 -1.66 1.82
CA GLY A 79 3.81 -0.40 2.09
C GLY A 79 3.50 -0.23 3.56
N THR A 80 2.54 0.62 3.87
CA THR A 80 2.20 0.98 5.24
C THR A 80 0.69 0.97 5.48
N PHE A 81 0.34 0.86 6.75
CA PHE A 81 -1.01 1.13 7.23
C PHE A 81 -0.94 1.97 8.51
N TYR A 82 -2.00 2.72 8.77
CA TYR A 82 -2.21 3.51 9.98
C TYR A 82 -3.64 3.34 10.46
N VAL A 83 -3.81 3.21 11.77
CA VAL A 83 -5.11 3.15 12.43
C VAL A 83 -5.07 4.05 13.65
N SER A 84 -6.09 4.90 13.82
CA SER A 84 -6.31 5.64 15.07
C SER A 84 -7.72 5.44 15.58
N HIS A 85 -7.85 5.44 16.90
CA HIS A 85 -9.13 5.35 17.59
C HIS A 85 -9.08 6.26 18.81
N HIS A 86 -9.95 7.26 18.86
CA HIS A 86 -10.11 8.14 19.99
C HIS A 86 -11.56 8.19 20.43
N PHE A 87 -11.78 8.12 21.75
CA PHE A 87 -13.09 8.29 22.36
C PHE A 87 -13.04 9.52 23.27
N GLY A 88 -13.57 10.64 22.77
CA GLY A 88 -13.37 11.96 23.38
C GLY A 88 -11.87 12.32 23.52
N ASP A 89 -11.55 13.14 24.52
CA ASP A 89 -10.18 13.61 24.78
C ASP A 89 -9.42 12.75 25.82
N THR A 90 -10.10 11.74 26.38
CA THR A 90 -9.62 11.00 27.55
C THR A 90 -8.95 9.69 27.17
N TRP A 91 -9.43 9.01 26.12
CA TRP A 91 -8.95 7.70 25.71
C TRP A 91 -8.68 7.62 24.22
N GLY A 92 -7.67 6.82 23.88
CA GLY A 92 -7.41 6.48 22.50
C GLY A 92 -5.94 6.52 22.16
N GLY A 93 -5.68 6.47 20.86
CA GLY A 93 -4.35 6.45 20.34
C GLY A 93 -4.31 5.95 18.91
N TYR A 94 -3.17 5.37 18.55
CA TYR A 94 -2.94 4.88 17.21
C TYR A 94 -1.95 3.72 17.18
N PHE A 95 -1.97 2.99 16.08
CA PHE A 95 -0.90 2.10 15.70
C PHE A 95 -0.67 2.17 14.19
N LYS A 96 0.56 1.91 13.78
CA LYS A 96 0.96 1.87 12.39
C LYS A 96 1.91 0.73 12.15
N GLY A 97 2.03 0.33 10.89
CA GLY A 97 2.84 -0.81 10.55
C GLY A 97 3.16 -0.92 9.07
N ARG A 98 3.80 -2.04 8.75
CA ARG A 98 4.26 -2.40 7.42
C ARG A 98 3.37 -3.48 6.83
N ILE A 99 2.97 -3.31 5.58
CA ILE A 99 2.24 -4.32 4.82
C ILE A 99 3.17 -5.49 4.50
N ASP A 100 2.66 -6.71 4.67
CA ASP A 100 3.39 -7.96 4.38
C ASP A 100 2.60 -8.98 3.56
N CYS A 101 1.35 -8.64 3.21
CA CYS A 101 0.63 -9.23 2.10
C CYS A 101 -0.42 -8.28 1.52
N LEU A 102 -0.65 -8.36 0.20
CA LEU A 102 -1.79 -7.76 -0.50
C LEU A 102 -2.33 -8.71 -1.57
N LEU A 103 -3.64 -8.94 -1.54
CA LEU A 103 -4.41 -9.58 -2.62
C LEU A 103 -5.54 -8.65 -3.05
N THR A 104 -5.83 -8.60 -4.34
CA THR A 104 -7.00 -7.87 -4.85
C THR A 104 -7.89 -8.79 -5.69
N GLY A 105 -9.19 -8.51 -5.70
CA GLY A 105 -10.19 -9.21 -6.49
C GLY A 105 -11.27 -8.22 -6.91
N GLY A 106 -11.18 -7.72 -8.15
CA GLY A 106 -12.00 -6.60 -8.59
C GLY A 106 -11.85 -5.39 -7.64
N PRO A 107 -12.94 -4.83 -7.11
CA PRO A 107 -12.88 -3.68 -6.20
C PRO A 107 -12.44 -4.02 -4.77
N VAL A 108 -12.14 -5.28 -4.47
CA VAL A 108 -11.79 -5.71 -3.10
C VAL A 108 -10.28 -5.83 -2.96
N ALA A 109 -9.74 -5.35 -1.84
CA ALA A 109 -8.38 -5.60 -1.40
C ALA A 109 -8.38 -6.28 -0.03
N VAL A 110 -7.63 -7.37 0.11
CA VAL A 110 -7.27 -7.97 1.40
C VAL A 110 -5.81 -7.68 1.65
N ALA A 111 -5.51 -6.97 2.73
CA ALA A 111 -4.17 -6.63 3.13
C ALA A 111 -3.88 -7.18 4.54
N THR A 112 -2.64 -7.58 4.77
CA THR A 112 -2.15 -7.80 6.13
C THR A 112 -0.92 -6.96 6.39
N GLY A 113 -0.75 -6.56 7.64
CA GLY A 113 0.43 -5.81 8.05
C GLY A 113 0.83 -6.07 9.49
N ILE A 114 2.11 -5.91 9.75
CA ILE A 114 2.73 -6.08 11.07
C ILE A 114 2.89 -4.69 11.69
N VAL A 115 2.39 -4.52 12.91
CA VAL A 115 2.54 -3.29 13.68
C VAL A 115 4.00 -3.05 14.01
N THR A 116 4.49 -1.85 13.71
CA THR A 116 5.85 -1.40 14.04
C THR A 116 5.88 -0.41 15.19
N GLU A 117 4.76 0.27 15.45
CA GLU A 117 4.61 1.31 16.46
C GLU A 117 3.15 1.37 16.92
N SER A 118 2.94 1.52 18.24
CA SER A 118 1.62 1.69 18.85
C SER A 118 1.72 2.57 20.08
N HIS A 119 0.79 3.51 20.22
CA HIS A 119 0.69 4.43 21.34
C HIS A 119 -0.77 4.60 21.72
N PHE A 120 -1.11 4.25 22.95
CA PHE A 120 -2.46 4.40 23.49
C PHE A 120 -2.42 4.99 24.89
N LYS A 121 -3.39 5.86 25.17
CA LYS A 121 -3.68 6.41 26.47
C LYS A 121 -4.87 5.67 27.05
N ASP A 122 -4.65 5.02 28.18
CA ASP A 122 -5.72 4.34 28.92
C ASP A 122 -6.60 5.34 29.66
N ALA A 123 -7.84 4.91 29.93
CA ALA A 123 -8.78 5.65 30.74
C ALA A 123 -9.65 4.67 31.56
N PRO A 124 -10.08 5.04 32.77
CA PRO A 124 -10.96 4.20 33.59
C PRO A 124 -12.25 3.83 32.84
N GLY A 125 -12.64 2.56 32.90
CA GLY A 125 -13.86 2.05 32.26
C GLY A 125 -13.77 1.86 30.74
N LEU A 126 -12.63 2.14 30.12
CA LEU A 126 -12.38 1.91 28.69
C LEU A 126 -11.38 0.77 28.46
N PRO A 127 -11.35 0.18 27.25
CA PRO A 127 -10.46 -0.94 26.96
C PRO A 127 -8.99 -0.56 27.18
N GLN A 128 -8.25 -1.40 27.89
CA GLN A 128 -6.79 -1.25 28.01
C GLN A 128 -6.12 -1.81 26.76
N ILE A 129 -5.41 -0.95 26.04
CA ILE A 129 -4.75 -1.32 24.80
C ILE A 129 -3.27 -1.55 25.13
N GLY A 130 -2.90 -2.82 25.25
CA GLY A 130 -1.50 -3.21 25.47
C GLY A 130 -0.61 -2.93 24.25
N ASP A 131 0.65 -3.33 24.34
CA ASP A 131 1.58 -3.22 23.21
C ASP A 131 1.14 -4.09 22.02
N LEU A 132 0.90 -3.46 20.88
CA LEU A 132 0.49 -4.14 19.65
C LEU A 132 1.68 -4.44 18.74
N LYS A 133 2.89 -3.96 19.06
CA LYS A 133 4.07 -4.11 18.21
C LYS A 133 4.36 -5.59 17.91
N GLY A 134 4.67 -5.86 16.64
CA GLY A 134 4.91 -7.22 16.15
C GLY A 134 3.66 -8.06 15.87
N LYS A 135 2.46 -7.60 16.25
CA LYS A 135 1.21 -8.27 15.88
C LYS A 135 0.88 -8.02 14.41
N ARG A 136 0.35 -9.04 13.74
CA ARG A 136 -0.21 -8.90 12.39
C ARG A 136 -1.70 -8.74 12.46
N PHE A 137 -2.18 -7.74 11.72
CA PHE A 137 -3.59 -7.48 11.51
C PHE A 137 -3.96 -7.70 10.04
N GLY A 138 -5.19 -8.17 9.84
CA GLY A 138 -5.84 -8.29 8.55
C GLY A 138 -6.88 -7.21 8.34
N PHE A 139 -6.94 -6.71 7.11
CA PHE A 139 -7.84 -5.67 6.64
C PHE A 139 -8.48 -6.11 5.33
N THR A 140 -9.75 -5.78 5.16
CA THR A 140 -10.45 -5.95 3.89
C THR A 140 -11.11 -4.64 3.51
N VAL A 141 -10.75 -4.12 2.35
CA VAL A 141 -11.35 -2.92 1.77
C VAL A 141 -12.22 -3.32 0.60
N LEU A 142 -13.39 -2.70 0.49
CA LEU A 142 -14.18 -2.68 -0.73
C LEU A 142 -14.21 -1.23 -1.24
N ASP A 143 -13.58 -1.00 -2.39
CA ASP A 143 -13.65 0.26 -3.15
C ASP A 143 -14.94 0.28 -3.98
N LYS A 144 -15.90 1.08 -3.54
CA LYS A 144 -17.19 1.26 -4.22
C LYS A 144 -17.44 2.75 -4.44
N GLY A 145 -16.37 3.51 -4.69
CA GLY A 145 -16.41 4.97 -4.84
C GLY A 145 -16.90 5.65 -3.56
N LYS A 146 -18.06 6.30 -3.60
CA LYS A 146 -18.59 7.01 -2.41
C LYS A 146 -19.19 6.10 -1.34
N LYS A 147 -19.16 4.79 -1.52
CA LYS A 147 -19.77 3.79 -0.62
C LYS A 147 -18.77 2.71 -0.22
N ASP A 148 -17.54 3.13 -0.02
CA ASP A 148 -16.46 2.27 0.44
C ASP A 148 -16.83 1.56 1.76
N ARG A 149 -16.23 0.39 1.97
CA ARG A 149 -16.42 -0.41 3.18
C ARG A 149 -15.08 -0.92 3.68
N LEU A 150 -15.00 -1.13 4.99
CA LEU A 150 -13.81 -1.64 5.64
C LEU A 150 -14.15 -2.82 6.56
N GLY A 151 -13.23 -3.76 6.65
CA GLY A 151 -13.24 -4.85 7.61
C GLY A 151 -11.88 -4.97 8.25
N TYR A 152 -11.85 -5.40 9.50
CA TYR A 152 -10.62 -5.66 10.22
C TYR A 152 -10.74 -6.91 11.10
N SER A 153 -9.64 -7.65 11.15
CA SER A 153 -9.57 -8.99 11.76
C SER A 153 -9.90 -9.06 13.26
N TRP A 154 -9.73 -7.96 14.00
CA TRP A 154 -9.93 -7.94 15.46
C TRP A 154 -11.36 -7.55 15.88
N ALA A 155 -12.27 -7.37 14.92
CA ALA A 155 -13.65 -6.99 15.20
C ALA A 155 -14.43 -8.06 15.97
N MET A 156 -14.13 -9.34 15.72
CA MET A 156 -14.92 -10.46 16.24
C MET A 156 -14.40 -10.94 17.59
N ASP A 157 -13.08 -11.04 17.75
CA ASP A 157 -12.45 -11.66 18.91
C ASP A 157 -11.73 -10.64 19.82
N GLY A 158 -11.90 -9.34 19.55
CA GLY A 158 -11.15 -8.27 20.19
C GLY A 158 -9.69 -8.23 19.75
N LEU A 159 -8.88 -7.44 20.45
CA LEU A 159 -7.45 -7.31 20.13
C LEU A 159 -6.74 -8.67 20.23
N PRO A 160 -6.04 -9.09 19.17
CA PRO A 160 -5.53 -10.44 19.05
C PRO A 160 -4.43 -10.72 20.06
N LYS A 161 -4.58 -11.84 20.79
CA LYS A 161 -3.44 -12.50 21.42
C LYS A 161 -2.45 -13.00 20.36
N ASN A 162 -2.97 -13.47 19.22
CA ASN A 162 -2.20 -14.08 18.12
C ASN A 162 -2.40 -13.34 16.80
N SER A 163 -1.31 -13.19 16.04
CA SER A 163 -1.32 -12.63 14.69
C SER A 163 -2.21 -13.43 13.73
N VAL A 164 -2.93 -12.75 12.83
CA VAL A 164 -3.54 -13.44 11.69
C VAL A 164 -2.46 -14.02 10.75
N PRO A 165 -2.77 -15.08 9.98
CA PRO A 165 -1.98 -15.46 8.81
C PRO A 165 -1.90 -14.34 7.78
N LYS A 166 -0.91 -14.41 6.88
CA LYS A 166 -0.82 -13.47 5.74
C LYS A 166 -2.06 -13.59 4.86
N CYS A 167 -2.44 -12.46 4.25
CA CYS A 167 -3.51 -12.37 3.27
C CYS A 167 -4.91 -12.81 3.79
N LEU A 168 -5.13 -12.77 5.11
CA LEU A 168 -6.41 -13.08 5.74
C LEU A 168 -7.01 -11.82 6.37
N GLY A 169 -8.29 -11.54 6.10
CA GLY A 169 -9.06 -10.43 6.66
C GLY A 169 -10.52 -10.83 6.91
N SER A 170 -11.28 -9.98 7.59
CA SER A 170 -12.73 -10.16 7.81
C SER A 170 -13.54 -9.75 6.57
N ALA A 171 -14.86 -9.93 6.58
CA ALA A 171 -15.72 -9.21 5.63
C ALA A 171 -15.59 -7.67 5.81
N PRO A 172 -15.83 -6.85 4.78
CA PRO A 172 -15.82 -5.39 4.90
C PRO A 172 -17.15 -4.88 5.47
N PHE A 173 -17.35 -5.09 6.78
CA PHE A 173 -18.64 -4.89 7.45
C PHE A 173 -18.87 -3.47 7.98
N GLU A 174 -17.85 -2.63 8.14
CA GLU A 174 -18.01 -1.25 8.61
C GLU A 174 -18.57 -0.34 7.52
N THR A 175 -19.45 0.58 7.93
CA THR A 175 -19.85 1.73 7.12
C THR A 175 -18.91 2.90 7.40
N LEU A 176 -18.65 3.71 6.39
CA LEU A 176 -17.73 4.84 6.45
C LEU A 176 -18.51 6.16 6.43
N GLU A 177 -18.16 7.08 7.31
CA GLU A 177 -18.61 8.48 7.23
C GLU A 177 -17.95 9.17 6.03
N THR A 178 -16.65 8.94 5.86
CA THR A 178 -15.87 9.36 4.70
C THR A 178 -14.88 8.27 4.30
N GLY A 179 -14.58 8.16 3.01
CA GLY A 179 -13.63 7.20 2.47
C GLY A 179 -13.23 7.55 1.04
N ASP A 180 -11.95 7.36 0.73
CA ASP A 180 -11.37 7.58 -0.60
C ASP A 180 -10.45 6.42 -1.02
N PHE A 181 -10.82 5.18 -0.64
CA PHE A 181 -10.02 4.04 -1.02
C PHE A 181 -9.99 3.86 -2.53
N THR A 182 -8.84 3.44 -3.03
CA THR A 182 -8.62 3.09 -4.43
C THR A 182 -7.96 1.72 -4.48
N VAL A 183 -8.63 0.76 -5.11
CA VAL A 183 -8.11 -0.59 -5.33
C VAL A 183 -7.75 -0.78 -6.80
N GLN A 184 -6.46 -0.99 -7.06
CA GLN A 184 -6.00 -1.43 -8.37
C GLN A 184 -5.98 -2.95 -8.39
N HIS A 185 -6.89 -3.55 -9.17
CA HIS A 185 -6.87 -4.99 -9.36
C HIS A 185 -5.78 -5.42 -10.34
N TRP A 186 -5.07 -6.48 -9.98
CA TRP A 186 -4.24 -7.25 -10.88
C TRP A 186 -4.08 -8.67 -10.35
N MET A 187 -4.09 -9.64 -11.26
CA MET A 187 -3.80 -11.04 -10.97
C MET A 187 -2.83 -11.55 -12.04
N PRO A 188 -1.72 -12.22 -11.67
CA PRO A 188 -0.85 -12.83 -12.67
C PRO A 188 -1.62 -13.91 -13.44
N PRO A 189 -1.30 -14.14 -14.72
CA PRO A 189 -1.83 -15.28 -15.45
C PRO A 189 -1.55 -16.56 -14.67
N ARG A 190 -2.57 -17.41 -14.51
CA ARG A 190 -2.35 -18.77 -14.04
C ARG A 190 -1.59 -19.49 -15.15
N THR A 191 -0.30 -19.73 -14.97
CA THR A 191 0.43 -20.64 -15.86
C THR A 191 -0.23 -22.00 -15.70
N ALA A 192 -0.90 -22.48 -16.76
CA ALA A 192 -1.26 -23.88 -16.82
C ALA A 192 0.04 -24.65 -16.67
N SER A 193 0.13 -25.55 -15.67
CA SER A 193 1.26 -26.46 -15.59
C SER A 193 1.38 -27.15 -16.96
N ALA A 194 2.47 -26.87 -17.67
CA ALA A 194 2.88 -27.70 -18.77
C ALA A 194 3.09 -29.10 -18.21
N GLY A 195 2.29 -30.06 -18.67
CA GLY A 195 2.47 -31.48 -18.41
C GLY A 195 1.76 -32.00 -17.17
N ARG A 196 0.49 -32.41 -17.34
CA ARG A 196 0.04 -33.66 -16.74
C ARG A 196 -0.33 -34.58 -17.89
N PRO A 197 0.36 -35.71 -18.12
CA PRO A 197 -0.13 -36.73 -19.04
C PRO A 197 -1.46 -37.24 -18.48
N THR A 198 -2.49 -37.26 -19.32
CA THR A 198 -3.72 -38.01 -19.04
C THR A 198 -3.38 -39.51 -18.96
N PRO A 199 -4.08 -40.27 -18.08
CA PRO A 199 -3.86 -41.69 -17.90
C PRO A 199 -4.11 -42.50 -19.18
#